data_AF-A0A520X4N6-F1
#
_entry.id   AF-A0A520X4N6-F1
#
_cell.length_a   1.000
_cell.length_b   1.000
_cell.length_c   1.000
_cell.angle_alpha   90.00
_cell.angle_beta   90.00
_cell.angle_gamma   90.00
#
_symmetry.space_group_name_H-M   'P 1'
#
loop_
_entity.id
_entity.type
_entity.pdbx_description
1 polymer ?
#
loop_
_entity_poly.entity_id
_entity_poly.type
_entity_poly.pdbx_seq_one_letter_code
_entity_poly.pdbx_strand_id
1 'polypeptide(L)'
;MINDAVAEAVRNAYQVLGDTIAQGRIAADQFQHGDYNMRDVPVDVRVLGQRMIKLARDLSETTFIVIEQLLRQMTRVPELPQFGAAPSVPPFPTGGRMADQEQGDRPPSGYAAASSQQSAGPADDMIELDVVFSGNTKAHALPSRLARPAKLTGPEELSVTPLQRLDGKGKAIEKVRFSVDIGGRLYATVTVSSRQAPGHYSGIVMVESEAAPLGTLTIEVGK
;
A
#
# COMPACT_ATOMS: atom_id res chain seq x y z
N MET A 1 6.25 -39.34 3.36
CA MET A 1 5.04 -38.49 3.35
C MET A 1 5.36 -37.00 3.50
N ILE A 2 6.01 -36.51 4.57
CA ILE A 2 6.36 -35.07 4.69
C ILE A 2 7.36 -34.64 3.59
N ASN A 3 8.41 -35.43 3.37
CA ASN A 3 9.38 -35.16 2.32
C ASN A 3 8.76 -35.20 0.92
N ASP A 4 7.71 -36.00 0.70
CA ASP A 4 7.04 -36.12 -0.59
C ASP A 4 6.19 -34.88 -0.87
N ALA A 5 5.41 -34.42 0.11
CA ALA A 5 4.60 -33.20 -0.01
C ALA A 5 5.47 -31.93 -0.19
N VAL A 6 6.58 -31.84 0.53
CA VAL A 6 7.52 -30.70 0.38
C VAL A 6 8.25 -30.78 -0.96
N ALA A 7 8.68 -31.96 -1.41
CA ALA A 7 9.30 -32.14 -2.71
C ALA A 7 8.34 -31.82 -3.86
N GLU A 8 7.05 -32.17 -3.72
CA GLU A 8 6.02 -31.86 -4.71
C GLU A 8 5.70 -30.37 -4.77
N ALA A 9 5.60 -29.68 -3.61
CA ALA A 9 5.42 -28.23 -3.57
C ALA A 9 6.60 -27.47 -4.19
N VAL A 10 7.84 -27.89 -3.88
CA VAL A 10 9.05 -27.30 -4.46
C VAL A 10 9.11 -27.54 -5.97
N ARG A 11 8.80 -28.76 -6.42
CA ARG A 11 8.75 -29.10 -7.84
C ARG A 11 7.70 -28.27 -8.59
N ASN A 12 6.51 -28.11 -8.01
CA ASN A 12 5.46 -27.25 -8.58
C ASN A 12 5.88 -25.78 -8.63
N ALA A 13 6.55 -25.26 -7.59
CA ALA A 13 7.06 -23.89 -7.58
C ALA A 13 8.10 -23.65 -8.69
N TYR A 14 9.05 -24.58 -8.86
CA TYR A 14 10.03 -24.50 -9.95
C TYR A 14 9.39 -24.62 -11.33
N GLN A 15 8.38 -25.47 -11.49
CA GLN A 15 7.65 -25.61 -12.75
C GLN A 15 6.94 -24.31 -13.12
N VAL A 16 6.24 -23.68 -12.17
CA VAL A 16 5.54 -22.41 -12.44
C VAL A 16 6.52 -21.27 -12.74
N LEU A 17 7.67 -21.21 -12.05
CA LEU A 17 8.72 -20.24 -12.39
C LEU A 17 9.27 -20.47 -13.80
N GLY A 18 9.49 -21.72 -14.19
CA GLY A 18 9.91 -22.09 -15.55
C GLY A 18 8.88 -21.64 -16.59
N ASP A 19 7.60 -21.92 -16.35
CA ASP A 19 6.51 -21.53 -17.26
C ASP A 19 6.38 -20.00 -17.36
N THR A 20 6.59 -19.27 -16.27
CA THR A 20 6.52 -17.81 -16.24
C THR A 20 7.67 -17.19 -17.04
N ILE A 21 8.89 -17.74 -16.92
CA ILE A 21 10.05 -17.30 -17.70
C ILE A 21 9.86 -17.61 -19.18
N ALA A 22 9.35 -18.79 -19.52
CA ALA A 22 9.07 -19.17 -20.89
C ALA A 22 8.01 -18.25 -21.53
N GLN A 23 6.92 -17.96 -20.81
CA GLN A 23 5.88 -17.03 -21.25
C GLN A 23 6.42 -15.60 -21.41
N GLY A 24 7.25 -15.12 -20.48
CA GLY A 24 7.89 -13.82 -20.59
C GLY A 24 8.81 -13.71 -21.82
N ARG A 25 9.50 -14.80 -22.16
CA ARG A 25 10.38 -14.86 -23.34
C ARG A 25 9.59 -14.84 -24.65
N ILE A 26 8.47 -15.55 -24.70
CA ILE A 26 7.54 -15.54 -25.86
C ILE A 26 6.90 -14.15 -26.03
N ALA A 27 6.46 -13.53 -24.94
CA ALA A 27 5.90 -12.18 -24.97
C ALA A 27 6.95 -11.13 -25.41
N ALA A 28 8.19 -11.25 -24.94
CA ALA A 28 9.30 -10.39 -25.35
C ALA A 28 9.64 -10.57 -26.84
N ASP A 29 9.68 -11.81 -27.34
CA ASP A 29 9.88 -12.08 -28.77
C ASP A 29 8.73 -11.48 -29.60
N GLN A 30 7.48 -11.66 -29.19
CA GLN A 30 6.32 -11.08 -29.89
C GLN A 30 6.32 -9.55 -29.87
N PHE A 31 6.76 -8.95 -28.77
CA PHE A 31 6.92 -7.50 -28.64
C PHE A 31 8.04 -6.97 -29.55
N GLN A 32 9.17 -7.70 -29.65
CA GLN A 32 10.29 -7.34 -30.52
C GLN A 32 9.91 -7.42 -32.01
N HIS A 33 9.04 -8.35 -32.40
CA HIS A 33 8.56 -8.50 -33.78
C HIS A 33 7.35 -7.61 -34.11
N GLY A 34 6.81 -6.87 -33.13
CA GLY A 34 5.65 -5.98 -33.33
C GLY A 34 4.31 -6.69 -33.48
N ASP A 35 4.28 -8.02 -33.29
CA ASP A 35 3.08 -8.85 -33.40
C ASP A 35 2.28 -8.91 -32.08
N TYR A 36 2.79 -8.30 -31.01
CA TYR A 36 2.11 -8.28 -29.72
C TYR A 36 0.99 -7.23 -29.69
N ASN A 37 -0.25 -7.72 -29.58
CA ASN A 37 -1.43 -6.87 -29.55
C ASN A 37 -1.61 -6.28 -28.14
N MET A 38 -1.46 -4.96 -27.98
CA MET A 38 -1.62 -4.30 -26.66
C MET A 38 -3.00 -4.50 -26.03
N ARG A 39 -3.99 -4.94 -26.82
CA ARG A 39 -5.32 -5.33 -26.33
C ARG A 39 -5.32 -6.59 -25.46
N ASP A 40 -4.29 -7.44 -25.57
CA ASP A 40 -4.22 -8.71 -24.84
C ASP A 40 -3.54 -8.56 -23.46
N VAL A 41 -2.83 -7.44 -23.23
CA VAL A 41 -2.16 -7.13 -21.95
C VAL A 41 -3.08 -7.24 -20.73
N PRO A 42 -4.31 -6.67 -20.72
CA PRO A 42 -5.19 -6.78 -19.56
C PRO A 42 -5.66 -8.21 -19.28
N VAL A 43 -5.73 -9.05 -20.32
CA VAL A 43 -6.11 -10.46 -20.20
C VAL A 43 -4.95 -11.25 -19.61
N ASP A 44 -3.72 -11.02 -20.10
CA ASP A 44 -2.51 -11.66 -19.59
C ASP A 44 -2.27 -11.33 -18.11
N VAL A 45 -2.45 -10.07 -17.70
CA VAL A 45 -2.34 -9.65 -16.30
C VAL A 45 -3.39 -10.33 -15.43
N ARG A 46 -4.62 -10.48 -15.93
CA ARG A 46 -5.68 -11.20 -15.22
C ARG A 46 -5.35 -12.68 -15.04
N VAL A 47 -4.84 -13.34 -16.07
CA VAL A 47 -4.43 -14.75 -16.03
C VAL A 47 -3.26 -14.95 -15.06
N LEU A 48 -2.26 -14.06 -15.10
CA LEU A 48 -1.15 -14.07 -14.16
C LEU A 48 -1.62 -13.89 -12.71
N GLY A 49 -2.50 -12.93 -12.46
CA GLY A 49 -3.09 -12.70 -11.14
C GLY A 49 -3.86 -13.92 -10.61
N GLN A 50 -4.67 -14.55 -11.46
CA GLN A 50 -5.37 -15.79 -11.10
C GLN A 50 -4.41 -16.93 -10.75
N ARG A 51 -3.30 -17.08 -11.49
CA ARG A 51 -2.27 -18.09 -11.21
C ARG A 51 -1.55 -17.82 -9.88
N MET A 52 -1.23 -16.55 -9.58
CA MET A 52 -0.62 -16.18 -8.29
C MET A 52 -1.55 -16.44 -7.11
N ILE A 53 -2.84 -16.10 -7.23
CA ILE A 53 -3.83 -16.39 -6.18
C ILE A 53 -3.96 -17.91 -5.96
N LYS A 54 -3.94 -18.70 -7.03
CA LYS A 54 -3.96 -20.17 -6.94
C LYS A 54 -2.72 -20.69 -6.20
N LEU A 55 -1.53 -20.25 -6.59
CA LEU A 55 -0.27 -20.59 -5.91
C LEU A 55 -0.31 -20.22 -4.42
N ALA A 56 -0.83 -19.03 -4.08
CA ALA A 56 -0.95 -18.60 -2.70
C ALA A 56 -1.90 -19.50 -1.89
N ARG A 57 -3.01 -19.95 -2.49
CA ARG A 57 -3.91 -20.93 -1.86
C ARG A 57 -3.21 -22.28 -1.65
N ASP A 58 -2.55 -22.81 -2.67
CA ASP A 58 -1.87 -24.10 -2.63
C ASP A 58 -0.74 -24.09 -1.56
N LEU A 59 0.02 -22.98 -1.48
CA LEU A 59 1.04 -22.79 -0.43
C LEU A 59 0.43 -22.63 0.96
N SER A 60 -0.70 -21.94 1.09
CA SER A 60 -1.38 -21.76 2.38
C SER A 60 -1.93 -23.09 2.89
N GLU A 61 -2.56 -23.90 2.03
CA GLU A 61 -3.03 -25.24 2.35
C GLU A 61 -1.88 -26.13 2.84
N THR A 62 -0.76 -26.10 2.12
CA THR A 62 0.45 -26.84 2.51
C THR A 62 0.99 -26.38 3.87
N THR A 63 1.00 -25.07 4.11
CA THR A 63 1.45 -24.49 5.39
C THR A 63 0.54 -24.89 6.55
N PHE A 64 -0.78 -24.87 6.33
CA PHE A 64 -1.76 -25.34 7.31
C PHE A 64 -1.57 -26.83 7.64
N ILE A 65 -1.33 -27.68 6.63
CA ILE A 65 -1.03 -29.11 6.84
C ILE A 65 0.22 -29.28 7.71
N VAL A 66 1.29 -28.52 7.45
CA VAL A 66 2.52 -28.57 8.25
C VAL A 66 2.27 -28.12 9.70
N ILE A 67 1.52 -27.03 9.90
CA ILE A 67 1.18 -26.53 11.24
C ILE A 67 0.32 -27.53 12.02
N GLU A 68 -0.71 -28.11 11.40
CA GLU A 68 -1.53 -29.15 12.04
C GLU A 68 -0.69 -30.36 12.46
N GLN A 69 0.29 -30.73 11.64
CA GLN A 69 1.16 -31.87 11.93
C GLN A 69 2.16 -31.56 13.05
N LEU A 70 2.71 -30.34 13.11
CA LEU A 70 3.54 -29.87 14.22
C LEU A 70 2.74 -29.80 15.53
N LEU A 71 1.51 -29.29 15.48
CA LEU A 71 0.61 -29.25 16.63
C LEU A 71 0.32 -30.66 17.14
N ARG A 72 0.01 -31.61 16.25
CA ARG A 72 -0.20 -33.03 16.62
C ARG A 72 1.04 -33.70 17.20
N GLN A 73 2.25 -33.28 16.80
CA GLN A 73 3.48 -33.76 17.42
C GLN A 73 3.69 -33.17 18.82
N MET A 74 3.35 -31.89 19.02
CA MET A 74 3.42 -31.25 20.34
C MET A 74 2.36 -31.77 21.33
N THR A 75 1.18 -32.22 20.84
CA THR A 75 0.14 -32.79 21.72
C THR A 75 0.39 -34.24 22.10
N ARG A 76 1.40 -34.91 21.52
CA ARG A 76 1.86 -36.22 21.99
C ARG A 76 2.73 -36.02 23.24
N VAL A 77 2.07 -35.87 24.37
CA VAL A 77 2.70 -35.96 25.70
C VAL A 77 3.34 -37.34 25.83
N PRO A 78 4.66 -37.46 26.06
CA PRO A 78 5.25 -38.71 26.51
C PRO A 78 4.68 -39.04 27.89
N GLU A 79 4.17 -40.25 28.10
CA GLU A 79 3.85 -40.72 29.46
C GLU A 79 5.09 -40.56 30.35
N LEU A 80 4.97 -39.69 31.36
CA LEU A 80 6.02 -39.45 32.35
C LEU A 80 6.20 -40.72 33.21
N PRO A 81 7.43 -41.21 33.42
CA PRO A 81 7.68 -42.20 34.45
C PRO A 81 7.36 -41.60 35.82
N GLN A 82 6.51 -42.30 36.59
CA GLN A 82 6.14 -41.91 37.94
C GLN A 82 7.37 -41.86 38.85
N PHE A 83 7.84 -40.66 39.18
CA PHE A 83 8.76 -40.46 40.30
C PHE A 83 8.38 -39.19 41.07
N GLY A 84 7.83 -39.43 42.27
CA GLY A 84 8.18 -38.71 43.50
C GLY A 84 7.88 -37.22 43.63
N ALA A 85 6.86 -36.93 44.47
CA ALA A 85 6.73 -35.79 45.39
C ALA A 85 6.89 -34.35 44.85
N ALA A 86 5.80 -33.58 45.00
CA ALA A 86 5.68 -32.15 44.73
C ALA A 86 6.64 -31.25 45.55
N PRO A 87 6.83 -29.99 45.10
CA PRO A 87 6.72 -28.89 46.04
C PRO A 87 5.70 -27.83 45.61
N SER A 88 4.98 -27.39 46.64
CA SER A 88 3.97 -26.34 46.70
C SER A 88 4.48 -24.97 46.23
N VAL A 89 3.66 -24.25 45.46
CA VAL A 89 3.84 -22.83 45.15
C VAL A 89 2.68 -22.04 45.81
N PRO A 90 2.95 -20.93 46.53
CA PRO A 90 1.96 -20.22 47.35
C PRO A 90 0.98 -19.35 46.52
N PRO A 91 -0.23 -19.05 47.05
CA PRO A 91 -1.24 -18.27 46.35
C PRO A 91 -0.93 -16.77 46.32
N PHE A 92 -1.39 -16.09 45.25
CA PHE A 92 -1.25 -14.66 45.07
C PHE A 92 -2.11 -13.83 46.06
N PRO A 93 -1.66 -12.66 46.51
CA PRO A 93 -2.40 -11.83 47.46
C PRO A 93 -3.60 -11.16 46.78
N THR A 94 -4.79 -11.40 47.32
CA THR A 94 -6.01 -10.63 47.04
C THR A 94 -6.07 -9.45 48.02
N GLY A 95 -5.68 -8.26 47.58
CA GLY A 95 -6.01 -6.99 48.26
C GLY A 95 -7.05 -6.26 47.41
N GLY A 96 -8.22 -5.83 47.87
CA GLY A 96 -8.66 -5.57 49.24
C GLY A 96 -8.73 -4.07 49.52
N ARG A 97 -9.92 -3.52 49.25
CA ARG A 97 -10.59 -2.35 49.86
C ARG A 97 -10.57 -0.96 49.20
N MET A 98 -11.82 -0.56 48.92
CA MET A 98 -12.41 0.78 48.92
C MET A 98 -12.05 1.63 50.16
N ALA A 99 -11.94 2.94 49.96
CA ALA A 99 -12.80 3.96 50.60
C ALA A 99 -12.48 5.38 50.09
N ASP A 100 -13.53 6.06 49.62
CA ASP A 100 -13.90 7.48 49.76
C ASP A 100 -12.86 8.60 49.59
N GLN A 101 -13.09 9.50 48.61
CA GLN A 101 -13.29 10.94 48.90
C GLN A 101 -13.80 11.80 47.72
N GLU A 102 -15.00 12.33 47.92
CA GLU A 102 -15.45 13.74 47.78
C GLU A 102 -15.00 14.62 46.59
N GLN A 103 -15.96 14.85 45.69
CA GLN A 103 -16.57 16.14 45.34
C GLN A 103 -15.67 17.41 45.24
N GLY A 104 -15.56 17.97 44.02
CA GLY A 104 -15.04 19.33 43.80
C GLY A 104 -15.11 19.81 42.35
N ASP A 105 -16.06 20.71 42.08
CA ASP A 105 -16.11 21.76 41.05
C ASP A 105 -15.97 21.48 39.54
N ARG A 106 -17.08 21.76 38.84
CA ARG A 106 -17.18 22.03 37.40
C ARG A 106 -16.87 23.51 37.10
N PRO A 107 -16.25 23.81 35.94
CA PRO A 107 -16.55 25.02 35.18
C PRO A 107 -17.13 24.69 33.79
N PRO A 108 -17.71 25.69 33.09
CA PRO A 108 -18.90 25.51 32.27
C PRO A 108 -18.62 25.07 30.83
N SER A 109 -19.58 24.33 30.28
CA SER A 109 -19.77 24.08 28.87
C SER A 109 -19.87 25.40 28.09
N GLY A 110 -18.91 25.67 27.22
CA GLY A 110 -18.95 26.80 26.30
C GLY A 110 -18.01 26.54 25.13
N TYR A 111 -18.57 26.60 23.93
CA TYR A 111 -17.92 26.48 22.62
C TYR A 111 -17.58 25.04 22.19
N ALA A 112 -18.61 24.36 21.68
CA ALA A 112 -18.42 23.38 20.62
C ALA A 112 -17.81 24.11 19.41
N ALA A 113 -16.47 24.11 19.34
CA ALA A 113 -15.79 24.32 18.08
C ALA A 113 -16.28 23.22 17.15
N ALA A 114 -16.89 23.63 16.03
CA ALA A 114 -17.09 22.78 14.89
C ALA A 114 -15.72 22.29 14.43
N SER A 115 -15.26 21.18 15.00
CA SER A 115 -14.27 20.35 14.36
C SER A 115 -14.93 19.88 13.08
N SER A 116 -14.55 20.49 11.96
CA SER A 116 -14.72 19.92 10.64
C SER A 116 -14.20 18.48 10.72
N GLN A 117 -15.13 17.54 10.88
CA GLN A 117 -14.94 16.13 10.57
C GLN A 117 -14.63 16.10 9.08
N GLN A 118 -13.36 16.31 8.75
CA GLN A 118 -12.74 15.70 7.60
C GLN A 118 -12.92 14.21 7.83
N SER A 119 -13.91 13.65 7.15
CA SER A 119 -14.17 12.23 7.08
C SER A 119 -12.88 11.55 6.61
N ALA A 120 -12.08 11.09 7.58
CA ALA A 120 -11.05 10.11 7.32
C ALA A 120 -11.79 8.84 6.89
N GLY A 121 -11.97 8.69 5.58
CA GLY A 121 -12.30 7.41 5.00
C GLY A 121 -11.26 6.37 5.42
N PRO A 122 -11.61 5.07 5.36
CA PRO A 122 -10.68 4.00 5.74
C PRO A 122 -9.35 4.20 4.99
N ALA A 123 -8.24 4.17 5.72
CA ALA A 123 -6.89 4.46 5.23
C ALA A 123 -6.41 3.54 4.08
N ASP A 124 -7.21 2.54 3.71
CA ASP A 124 -6.94 1.52 2.70
C ASP A 124 -7.26 1.99 1.26
N ASP A 125 -7.85 3.17 1.11
CA ASP A 125 -8.28 3.71 -0.19
C ASP A 125 -7.43 4.90 -0.68
N MET A 126 -6.19 4.98 -0.18
CA MET A 126 -5.23 6.01 -0.55
C MET A 126 -4.17 5.46 -1.51
N ILE A 127 -3.84 6.23 -2.54
CA ILE A 127 -2.79 5.95 -3.51
C ILE A 127 -1.58 6.84 -3.17
N GLU A 128 -0.40 6.24 -3.09
CA GLU A 128 0.86 6.99 -2.96
C GLU A 128 1.23 7.61 -4.31
N LEU A 129 1.53 8.91 -4.30
CA LEU A 129 1.98 9.64 -5.47
C LEU A 129 3.48 9.92 -5.35
N ASP A 130 4.27 9.28 -6.21
CA ASP A 130 5.68 9.61 -6.38
C ASP A 130 5.81 10.80 -7.35
N VAL A 131 6.68 11.75 -7.04
CA VAL A 131 6.86 12.95 -7.85
C VAL A 131 8.27 12.99 -8.40
N VAL A 132 8.38 13.09 -9.72
CA VAL A 132 9.65 13.16 -10.44
C VAL A 132 9.77 14.55 -11.07
N PHE A 133 10.92 15.17 -10.89
CA PHE A 133 11.19 16.48 -11.47
C PHE A 133 11.95 16.35 -12.78
N SER A 134 11.52 17.13 -13.76
CA SER A 134 12.25 17.35 -15.01
C SER A 134 12.61 18.83 -15.12
N GLY A 135 13.87 19.12 -15.41
CA GLY A 135 14.39 20.50 -15.45
C GLY A 135 15.72 20.64 -14.73
N ASN A 136 16.28 21.85 -14.77
CA ASN A 136 17.61 22.14 -14.23
C ASN A 136 17.55 22.87 -12.87
N THR A 137 16.51 22.59 -12.08
CA THR A 137 16.21 23.29 -10.82
C THR A 137 16.14 22.28 -9.70
N LYS A 138 16.70 22.61 -8.54
CA LYS A 138 16.56 21.80 -7.32
C LYS A 138 15.11 21.91 -6.85
N ALA A 139 14.38 20.80 -6.88
CA ALA A 139 13.02 20.73 -6.37
C ALA A 139 12.84 19.48 -5.52
N HIS A 140 12.02 19.61 -4.50
CA HIS A 140 11.67 18.54 -3.58
C HIS A 140 10.16 18.38 -3.56
N ALA A 141 9.72 17.13 -3.56
CA ALA A 141 8.31 16.82 -3.44
C ALA A 141 7.98 16.61 -1.96
N LEU A 142 6.86 17.16 -1.53
CA LEU A 142 6.29 16.78 -0.25
C LEU A 142 5.49 15.49 -0.46
N PRO A 143 5.54 14.52 0.47
CA PRO A 143 4.75 13.31 0.38
C PRO A 143 3.27 13.68 0.20
N SER A 144 2.66 13.17 -0.87
CA SER A 144 1.24 13.38 -1.14
C SER A 144 0.54 12.03 -1.27
N ARG A 145 -0.65 11.97 -0.69
CA ARG A 145 -1.57 10.84 -0.79
C ARG A 145 -2.82 11.32 -1.51
N LEU A 146 -3.26 10.54 -2.48
CA LEU A 146 -4.46 10.80 -3.24
C LEU A 146 -5.55 9.80 -2.83
N ALA A 147 -6.78 10.24 -2.73
CA ALA A 147 -7.91 9.33 -2.67
C ALA A 147 -7.99 8.51 -3.97
N ARG A 148 -8.38 7.24 -3.86
CA ARG A 148 -8.62 6.40 -5.03
C ARG A 148 -9.86 6.94 -5.80
N PRO A 149 -9.77 7.07 -7.13
CA PRO A 149 -10.93 7.40 -7.96
C PRO A 149 -12.06 6.38 -7.79
N ALA A 150 -13.31 6.84 -7.86
CA ALA A 150 -14.47 5.95 -7.74
C ALA A 150 -14.63 5.02 -8.96
N LYS A 151 -14.09 5.44 -10.12
CA LYS A 151 -14.08 4.68 -11.37
C LYS A 151 -12.67 4.21 -11.73
N LEU A 152 -12.58 3.23 -12.62
CA LEU A 152 -11.30 2.83 -13.20
C LEU A 152 -10.80 3.99 -14.08
N THR A 153 -9.71 4.64 -13.65
CA THR A 153 -9.19 5.87 -14.23
C THR A 153 -7.75 5.66 -14.66
N GLY A 154 -7.45 5.97 -15.93
CA GLY A 154 -6.09 5.97 -16.47
C GLY A 154 -5.30 7.20 -16.01
N PRO A 155 -3.95 7.16 -16.01
CA PRO A 155 -3.13 8.32 -15.66
C PRO A 155 -3.37 9.54 -16.57
N GLU A 156 -3.76 9.31 -17.83
CA GLU A 156 -4.10 10.37 -18.79
C GLU A 156 -5.38 11.14 -18.45
N GLU A 157 -6.26 10.57 -17.62
CA GLU A 157 -7.49 11.22 -17.16
C GLU A 157 -7.27 12.05 -15.88
N LEU A 158 -6.07 11.94 -15.29
CA LEU A 158 -5.66 12.74 -14.14
C LEU A 158 -5.16 14.10 -14.60
N SER A 159 -5.72 15.13 -14.00
CA SER A 159 -5.29 16.50 -14.20
C SER A 159 -4.94 17.14 -12.85
N VAL A 160 -4.09 18.16 -12.91
CA VAL A 160 -3.78 18.98 -11.75
C VAL A 160 -3.99 20.43 -12.12
N THR A 161 -4.61 21.19 -11.22
CA THR A 161 -4.68 22.64 -11.39
C THR A 161 -3.27 23.22 -11.45
N PRO A 162 -2.99 24.27 -12.25
CA PRO A 162 -1.68 24.89 -12.30
C PRO A 162 -1.12 25.13 -10.90
N LEU A 163 0.08 24.63 -10.61
CA LEU A 163 0.63 24.69 -9.25
C LEU A 163 0.91 26.15 -8.93
N GLN A 164 0.13 26.70 -8.00
CA GLN A 164 0.24 28.09 -7.58
C GLN A 164 1.21 28.20 -6.42
N ARG A 165 2.00 29.26 -6.43
CA ARG A 165 2.91 29.57 -5.33
C ARG A 165 2.08 29.97 -4.11
N LEU A 166 2.34 29.37 -2.95
CA LEU A 166 1.54 29.59 -1.73
C LEU A 166 1.58 31.04 -1.22
N ASP A 167 2.64 31.79 -1.52
CA ASP A 167 2.74 33.22 -1.18
C ASP A 167 2.10 34.16 -2.20
N GLY A 168 1.46 33.60 -3.24
CA GLY A 168 0.71 34.33 -4.27
C GLY A 168 1.55 35.13 -5.26
N LYS A 169 2.89 35.10 -5.18
CA LYS A 169 3.77 35.90 -6.05
C LYS A 169 4.70 35.02 -6.88
N GLY A 170 4.24 34.58 -8.05
CA GLY A 170 5.09 33.84 -8.98
C GLY A 170 4.31 33.27 -10.16
N LYS A 171 5.03 32.86 -11.20
CA LYS A 171 4.42 32.14 -12.31
C LYS A 171 3.98 30.75 -11.84
N ALA A 172 2.77 30.33 -12.21
CA ALA A 172 2.31 28.97 -11.90
C ALA A 172 3.11 27.92 -12.69
N ILE A 173 3.21 26.71 -12.15
CA ILE A 173 3.81 25.56 -12.84
C ILE A 173 2.67 24.75 -13.47
N GLU A 174 2.56 24.82 -14.80
CA GLU A 174 1.45 24.22 -15.55
C GLU A 174 1.77 22.83 -16.10
N LYS A 175 3.07 22.53 -16.27
CA LYS A 175 3.51 21.31 -16.93
C LYS A 175 3.67 20.18 -15.92
N VAL A 176 2.58 19.47 -15.67
CA VAL A 176 2.55 18.24 -14.89
C VAL A 176 1.94 17.14 -15.74
N ARG A 177 2.57 15.97 -15.77
CA ARG A 177 2.07 14.78 -16.48
C ARG A 177 2.06 13.60 -15.52
N PHE A 178 0.97 12.85 -15.51
CA PHE A 178 0.87 11.61 -14.74
C PHE A 178 1.26 10.41 -15.60
N SER A 179 1.90 9.42 -14.99
CA SER A 179 2.28 8.15 -15.62
C SER A 179 2.25 7.04 -14.59
N VAL A 180 2.04 5.81 -15.03
CA VAL A 180 2.10 4.62 -14.19
C VAL A 180 3.29 3.78 -14.65
N ASP A 181 4.07 3.25 -13.71
CA ASP A 181 5.14 2.31 -14.05
C ASP A 181 4.62 0.88 -14.23
N ILE A 182 5.52 -0.04 -14.60
CA ILE A 182 5.20 -1.46 -14.75
C ILE A 182 4.74 -2.09 -13.42
N GLY A 183 5.13 -1.50 -12.28
CA GLY A 183 4.73 -1.90 -10.93
C GLY A 183 3.36 -1.37 -10.47
N GLY A 184 2.68 -0.56 -11.28
CA GLY A 184 1.40 0.04 -10.93
C GLY A 184 1.50 1.26 -10.00
N ARG A 185 2.70 1.80 -9.77
CA ARG A 185 2.92 3.02 -8.99
C ARG A 185 2.63 4.25 -9.84
N LEU A 186 1.94 5.21 -9.24
CA LEU A 186 1.58 6.46 -9.89
C LEU A 186 2.69 7.51 -9.71
N TYR A 187 3.15 8.07 -10.82
CA TYR A 187 4.15 9.12 -10.88
C TYR A 187 3.57 10.41 -11.44
N ALA A 188 3.90 11.55 -10.82
CA ALA A 188 3.71 12.87 -11.40
C ALA A 188 5.07 13.43 -11.86
N THR A 189 5.23 13.58 -13.17
CA THR A 189 6.38 14.27 -13.76
C THR A 189 6.09 15.78 -13.82
N VAL A 190 6.78 16.56 -12.98
CA VAL A 190 6.65 18.02 -12.93
C VAL A 190 7.81 18.65 -13.70
N THR A 191 7.51 19.46 -14.72
CA THR A 191 8.53 20.22 -15.44
C THR A 191 8.73 21.59 -14.78
N VAL A 192 9.86 21.77 -14.09
CA VAL A 192 10.19 23.03 -13.42
C VAL A 192 11.13 23.85 -14.31
N SER A 193 10.72 25.07 -14.64
CA SER A 193 11.55 26.00 -15.40
C SER A 193 12.76 26.46 -14.58
N SER A 194 13.90 26.70 -15.24
CA SER A 194 15.08 27.31 -14.59
C SER A 194 14.85 28.75 -14.14
N ARG A 195 13.81 29.41 -14.66
CA ARG A 195 13.39 30.76 -14.24
C ARG A 195 12.30 30.73 -13.16
N GLN A 196 11.97 29.55 -12.64
CA GLN A 196 10.96 29.41 -11.60
C GLN A 196 11.48 30.01 -10.29
N ALA A 197 10.68 30.84 -9.63
CA ALA A 197 11.07 31.41 -8.35
C ALA A 197 11.12 30.31 -7.27
N PRO A 198 12.05 30.39 -6.30
CA PRO A 198 12.07 29.46 -5.18
C PRO A 198 10.86 29.67 -4.28
N GLY A 199 10.34 28.59 -3.69
CA GLY A 199 9.19 28.61 -2.80
C GLY A 199 8.33 27.35 -2.88
N HIS A 200 7.22 27.33 -2.12
CA HIS A 200 6.27 26.23 -2.13
C HIS A 200 5.15 26.45 -3.14
N TYR A 201 4.84 25.41 -3.91
CA TYR A 201 3.82 25.40 -4.94
C TYR A 201 2.81 24.29 -4.65
N SER A 202 1.53 24.57 -4.83
CA SER A 202 0.45 23.64 -4.55
C SER A 202 -0.60 23.65 -5.66
N GLY A 203 -1.15 22.48 -5.97
CA GLY A 203 -2.27 22.32 -6.88
C GLY A 203 -3.14 21.14 -6.50
N ILE A 204 -4.40 21.18 -6.92
CA ILE A 204 -5.41 20.17 -6.65
C ILE A 204 -5.37 19.13 -7.75
N VAL A 205 -5.25 17.86 -7.38
CA VAL A 205 -5.31 16.73 -8.32
C VAL A 205 -6.77 16.27 -8.43
N MET A 206 -7.24 16.11 -9.66
CA MET A 206 -8.62 15.73 -9.96
C MET A 206 -8.68 14.83 -11.20
N VAL A 207 -9.76 14.06 -11.31
CA VAL A 207 -10.09 13.30 -12.52
C VAL A 207 -11.00 14.17 -13.37
N GLU A 208 -10.76 14.27 -14.68
CA GLU A 208 -11.62 15.10 -15.55
C GLU A 208 -13.10 14.68 -15.52
N SER A 209 -13.37 13.40 -15.26
CA SER A 209 -14.72 12.83 -15.21
C SER A 209 -15.40 12.91 -13.84
N GLU A 210 -14.71 13.37 -12.79
CA GLU A 210 -15.22 13.44 -11.42
C GLU A 210 -15.17 14.88 -10.87
N ALA A 211 -16.22 15.28 -10.15
CA ALA A 211 -16.26 16.62 -9.54
C ALA A 211 -15.43 16.71 -8.24
N ALA A 212 -15.14 15.57 -7.61
CA ALA A 212 -14.43 15.53 -6.33
C ALA A 212 -12.91 15.55 -6.54
N PRO A 213 -12.17 16.38 -5.78
CA PRO A 213 -10.71 16.36 -5.83
C PRO A 213 -10.17 15.08 -5.18
N LEU A 214 -9.14 14.50 -5.79
CA LEU A 214 -8.46 13.32 -5.23
C LEU A 214 -7.48 13.73 -4.12
N GLY A 215 -6.91 14.93 -4.20
CA GLY A 215 -5.96 15.40 -3.21
C GLY A 215 -5.21 16.65 -3.65
N THR A 216 -4.08 16.90 -3.00
CA THR A 216 -3.26 18.09 -3.25
C THR A 216 -1.81 17.69 -3.51
N LEU A 217 -1.26 18.14 -4.62
CA LEU A 217 0.15 18.00 -4.95
C LEU A 217 0.89 19.24 -4.47
N THR A 218 1.87 19.06 -3.57
CA THR A 218 2.70 20.16 -3.07
C THR A 218 4.17 19.88 -3.34
N ILE A 219 4.88 20.87 -3.86
CA ILE A 219 6.31 20.81 -4.16
C ILE A 219 7.02 22.04 -3.61
N GLU A 220 8.30 21.90 -3.31
CA GLU A 220 9.20 22.97 -2.91
C GLU A 220 10.27 23.16 -4.00
N VAL A 221 10.42 24.39 -4.48
CA VAL A 221 11.47 24.78 -5.41
C VAL A 221 12.57 25.48 -4.61
N GLY A 222 13.77 24.89 -4.62
CA GLY A 222 14.95 25.39 -3.93
C GLY A 222 15.65 26.53 -4.67
N LYS A 223 16.62 27.15 -3.98
CA LYS A 223 17.55 28.14 -4.55
C LYS A 223 18.69 27.48 -5.31
#